data_AF-A0A662EL84-F1
#
_entry.id   AF-A0A662EL84-F1
#
_cell.length_a   1.000
_cell.length_b   1.000
_cell.length_c   1.000
_cell.angle_alpha   90.00
_cell.angle_beta   90.00
_cell.angle_gamma   90.00
#
_symmetry.space_group_name_H-M   'P 1'
#
loop_
_entity.id
_entity.type
_entity.pdbx_description
1 polymer ?
#
loop_
_entity_poly.entity_id
_entity_poly.type
_entity_poly.pdbx_seq_one_letter_code
_entity_poly.pdbx_strand_id
1 'polypeptide(L)'
;MGVRGSLILALDFGGTKLAAATVEPGARAFRARASMPSPPNKSAEADREIILALAKEVLGGKRPAAVGVSFGGPVREGVVLLSHHVPDWEDFPLAEWLREHFGVPAAVENDANAAALGEWRYGAGRGTRYFLYVTVSTGIGGGIVIGGRLYRGADSLAGEIGHMVVDPGGPRCTCGRRGCLEAFSAGPAIARRARELLASHHRSGEGRIILELVGGDPSRITAREVAMAAARGDPLAAEILREAGEALGFGLAQAIALLNPERVALGGGVVKAGEPFLAHVRKAANAWAFPGARVEIALAELGDDAPLWGAAALAQDLL
;
A
#
# COMPACT_ATOMS: atom_id res chain seq x y z
N MET A 1 -7.41 15.04 32.60
CA MET A 1 -6.03 15.55 32.75
C MET A 1 -5.33 15.37 31.42
N GLY A 2 -4.79 16.45 30.86
CA GLY A 2 -4.44 16.51 29.43
C GLY A 2 -3.30 15.58 29.02
N VAL A 3 -3.46 14.97 27.85
CA VAL A 3 -2.54 14.08 27.10
C VAL A 3 -1.26 14.80 26.63
N ARG A 4 -0.96 16.00 27.14
CA ARG A 4 0.23 16.76 26.77
C ARG A 4 1.46 16.13 27.41
N GLY A 5 2.29 15.48 26.59
CA GLY A 5 3.58 14.88 26.98
C GLY A 5 3.65 13.36 26.86
N SER A 6 2.55 12.68 26.53
CA SER A 6 2.53 11.22 26.33
C SER A 6 2.86 10.87 24.87
N LEU A 7 3.83 9.99 24.64
CA LEU A 7 4.21 9.55 23.28
C LEU A 7 3.33 8.40 22.82
N ILE A 8 2.93 8.42 21.55
CA ILE A 8 2.36 7.26 20.87
C ILE A 8 3.50 6.50 20.18
N LEU A 9 3.46 5.17 20.19
CA LEU A 9 4.36 4.31 19.43
C LEU A 9 3.62 3.76 18.20
N ALA A 10 4.14 4.06 17.01
CA ALA A 10 3.69 3.50 15.75
C ALA A 10 4.69 2.46 15.26
N LEU A 11 4.21 1.28 14.88
CA LEU A 11 4.99 0.17 14.37
C LEU A 11 4.48 -0.22 12.97
N ASP A 12 5.38 -0.53 12.05
CA ASP A 12 5.04 -1.02 10.71
C ASP A 12 5.80 -2.30 10.43
N PHE A 13 5.05 -3.40 10.28
CA PHE A 13 5.53 -4.71 9.89
C PHE A 13 5.36 -4.90 8.39
N GLY A 14 6.22 -4.25 7.61
CA GLY A 14 6.23 -4.36 6.16
C GLY A 14 7.00 -5.59 5.66
N GLY A 15 6.61 -6.12 4.51
CA GLY A 15 7.27 -7.30 3.92
C GLY A 15 8.73 -7.10 3.50
N THR A 16 9.19 -5.85 3.33
CA THR A 16 10.57 -5.51 2.92
C THR A 16 11.35 -4.71 3.97
N LYS A 17 10.65 -4.05 4.89
CA LYS A 17 11.22 -3.21 5.94
C LYS A 17 10.32 -3.26 7.17
N LEU A 18 10.93 -3.18 8.34
CA LEU A 18 10.27 -2.93 9.62
C LEU A 18 10.57 -1.49 10.03
N ALA A 19 9.59 -0.79 10.59
CA ALA A 19 9.79 0.59 11.04
C ALA A 19 9.07 0.86 12.36
N ALA A 20 9.65 1.75 13.16
CA ALA A 20 9.03 2.28 14.36
C ALA A 20 9.16 3.80 14.39
N ALA A 21 8.17 4.47 14.95
CA ALA A 21 8.24 5.90 15.21
C ALA A 21 7.49 6.28 16.49
N THR A 22 7.91 7.38 17.10
CA THR A 22 7.16 8.03 18.16
C THR A 22 6.51 9.31 17.66
N VAL A 23 5.28 9.56 18.08
CA VAL A 23 4.49 10.74 17.70
C VAL A 23 3.88 11.35 18.96
N GLU A 24 3.86 12.68 19.03
CA GLU A 24 3.05 13.37 20.04
C GLU A 24 1.60 13.45 19.55
N PRO A 25 0.58 13.20 20.39
CA PRO A 25 -0.82 13.25 20.00
C PRO A 25 -1.19 14.56 19.29
N GLY A 26 -1.71 14.45 18.07
CA GLY A 26 -2.04 15.60 17.22
C GLY A 26 -0.88 16.25 16.46
N ALA A 27 0.37 15.82 16.68
CA ALA A 27 1.51 16.27 15.89
C ALA A 27 1.49 15.69 14.48
N ARG A 28 2.14 16.40 13.55
CA ARG A 28 2.29 16.02 12.13
C ARG A 28 3.72 15.74 11.72
N ALA A 29 4.57 15.49 12.70
CA ALA A 29 5.94 15.05 12.51
C ALA A 29 6.26 13.92 13.49
N PHE A 30 7.05 12.96 13.04
CA PHE A 30 7.64 11.97 13.93
C PHE A 30 8.64 12.67 14.86
N ARG A 31 8.59 12.35 16.14
CA ARG A 31 9.59 12.79 17.12
C ARG A 31 10.90 12.01 16.96
N ALA A 32 10.77 10.72 16.72
CA ALA A 32 11.85 9.82 16.37
C ALA A 32 11.30 8.77 15.40
N ARG A 33 12.14 8.30 14.48
CA ARG A 33 11.81 7.25 13.50
C ARG A 33 13.06 6.42 13.25
N ALA A 34 12.91 5.10 13.27
CA ALA A 34 13.94 4.15 12.92
C ALA A 34 13.35 3.08 12.01
N SER A 35 14.17 2.48 11.15
CA SER A 35 13.74 1.40 10.26
C SER A 35 14.90 0.47 9.94
N MET A 36 14.58 -0.81 9.75
CA MET A 36 15.53 -1.83 9.36
C MET A 36 14.95 -2.65 8.18
N PRO A 37 15.74 -3.00 7.16
CA PRO A 37 15.31 -3.96 6.14
C PRO A 37 14.93 -5.30 6.76
N SER A 38 13.92 -5.98 6.21
CA SER A 38 13.59 -7.34 6.67
C SER A 38 14.79 -8.29 6.45
N PRO A 39 15.08 -9.18 7.40
CA PRO A 39 16.23 -10.09 7.29
C PRO A 39 16.04 -11.10 6.15
N PRO A 40 17.12 -11.73 5.64
CA PRO A 40 17.01 -12.79 4.64
C PRO A 40 16.24 -14.02 5.15
N ASN A 41 16.48 -14.41 6.41
CA ASN A 41 15.79 -15.51 7.08
C ASN A 41 14.59 -14.95 7.85
N LYS A 42 13.50 -14.67 7.14
CA LYS A 42 12.30 -14.07 7.74
C LYS A 42 11.57 -15.09 8.61
N SER A 43 11.18 -14.67 9.81
CA SER A 43 10.25 -15.37 10.69
C SER A 43 9.52 -14.35 11.55
N ALA A 44 8.34 -14.72 12.07
CA ALA A 44 7.61 -13.86 12.99
C ALA A 44 8.44 -13.52 14.25
N GLU A 45 9.28 -14.44 14.71
CA GLU A 45 10.18 -14.18 15.85
C GLU A 45 11.23 -13.12 15.52
N ALA A 46 11.91 -13.23 14.38
CA ALA A 46 12.90 -12.25 13.97
C ALA A 46 12.28 -10.86 13.77
N ASP A 47 11.08 -10.78 13.18
CA ASP A 47 10.36 -9.52 13.02
C ASP A 47 10.00 -8.90 14.39
N ARG A 48 9.57 -9.71 15.36
CA ARG A 48 9.27 -9.25 16.73
C ARG A 48 10.53 -8.77 17.46
N GLU A 49 11.68 -9.43 17.30
CA GLU A 49 12.93 -8.95 17.91
C GLU A 49 13.36 -7.60 17.32
N ILE A 50 13.32 -7.47 16.00
CA ILE A 50 13.70 -6.23 15.31
C ILE A 50 12.75 -5.09 15.69
N ILE A 51 11.44 -5.33 15.71
CA ILE A 51 10.48 -4.26 16.03
C ILE A 51 10.65 -3.77 17.47
N LEU A 52 10.96 -4.66 18.43
CA LEU A 52 11.19 -4.27 19.82
C LEU A 52 12.50 -3.49 19.96
N ALA A 53 13.54 -3.85 19.21
CA ALA A 53 14.78 -3.09 19.17
C ALA A 53 14.56 -1.67 18.61
N LEU A 54 13.83 -1.55 17.49
CA LEU A 54 13.45 -0.26 16.91
C LEU A 54 12.57 0.56 17.87
N ALA A 55 11.59 -0.07 18.52
CA ALA A 55 10.74 0.58 19.51
C ALA A 55 11.55 1.13 20.69
N LYS A 56 12.49 0.35 21.23
CA LYS A 56 13.39 0.77 22.31
C LYS A 56 14.24 1.98 21.90
N GLU A 57 14.76 1.98 20.66
CA GLU A 57 15.52 3.09 20.10
C GLU A 57 14.68 4.38 20.04
N VAL A 58 13.50 4.33 19.41
CA VAL A 58 12.67 5.54 19.20
C VAL A 58 12.00 6.05 20.47
N LEU A 59 11.79 5.19 21.47
CA LEU A 59 11.24 5.56 22.77
C LEU A 59 12.28 6.22 23.69
N GLY A 60 13.57 5.88 23.54
CA GLY A 60 14.63 6.44 24.38
C GLY A 60 14.40 6.22 25.87
N GLY A 61 13.87 5.05 26.26
CA GLY A 61 13.54 4.71 27.65
C GLY A 61 12.22 5.26 28.20
N LYS A 62 11.45 5.99 27.38
CA LYS A 62 10.09 6.43 27.76
C LYS A 62 9.07 5.32 27.50
N ARG A 63 7.96 5.37 28.23
CA ARG A 63 6.82 4.49 27.99
C ARG A 63 5.82 5.17 27.05
N PRO A 64 5.32 4.49 26.01
CA PRO A 64 4.26 5.05 25.19
C PRO A 64 2.93 5.06 25.94
N ALA A 65 1.98 5.87 25.47
CA ALA A 65 0.60 5.93 25.96
C ALA A 65 -0.27 4.83 25.32
N ALA A 66 0.01 4.53 24.06
CA ALA A 66 -0.64 3.51 23.24
C ALA A 66 0.30 3.05 22.13
N VAL A 67 0.05 1.86 21.58
CA VAL A 67 0.77 1.26 20.46
C VAL A 67 -0.19 1.03 19.30
N GLY A 68 0.24 1.37 18.10
CA GLY A 68 -0.52 1.12 16.88
C GLY A 68 0.36 0.43 15.87
N VAL A 69 -0.23 -0.48 15.11
CA VAL A 69 0.52 -1.34 14.21
C VAL A 69 -0.12 -1.37 12.84
N SER A 70 0.70 -1.16 11.82
CA SER A 70 0.45 -1.54 10.43
C SER A 70 1.08 -2.92 10.20
N PHE A 71 0.32 -3.85 9.64
CA PHE A 71 0.80 -5.20 9.35
C PHE A 71 0.53 -5.59 7.89
N GLY A 72 1.58 -6.04 7.19
CA GLY A 72 1.50 -6.52 5.81
C GLY A 72 0.83 -7.89 5.70
N GLY A 73 -0.49 -7.93 5.85
CA GLY A 73 -1.31 -9.13 5.78
C GLY A 73 -2.72 -8.93 6.33
N PRO A 74 -3.59 -9.94 6.25
CA PRO A 74 -4.94 -9.89 6.80
C PRO A 74 -4.92 -9.85 8.33
N VAL A 75 -5.68 -8.91 8.89
CA VAL A 75 -5.81 -8.71 10.35
C VAL A 75 -7.28 -8.70 10.72
N ARG A 76 -7.63 -9.43 11.79
CA ARG A 76 -8.98 -9.44 12.36
C ARG A 76 -8.91 -9.27 13.86
N GLU A 77 -9.53 -8.21 14.37
CA GLU A 77 -9.64 -7.93 15.81
C GLU A 77 -8.28 -7.90 16.55
N GLY A 78 -7.21 -7.49 15.87
CA GLY A 78 -5.86 -7.44 16.44
C GLY A 78 -5.06 -8.74 16.32
N VAL A 79 -5.64 -9.78 15.72
CA VAL A 79 -4.99 -11.05 15.38
C VAL A 79 -4.52 -11.00 13.92
N VAL A 80 -3.26 -11.32 13.69
CA VAL A 80 -2.71 -11.54 12.35
C VAL A 80 -3.15 -12.93 11.90
N LEU A 81 -3.87 -13.03 10.79
CA LEU A 81 -4.38 -14.33 10.32
C LEU A 81 -3.29 -15.12 9.59
N LEU A 82 -2.45 -14.43 8.80
CA LEU A 82 -1.30 -15.00 8.10
C LEU A 82 -0.41 -13.88 7.54
N SER A 83 0.78 -14.24 7.08
CA SER A 83 1.60 -13.41 6.20
C SER A 83 2.03 -14.19 4.96
N HIS A 84 1.92 -13.58 3.78
CA HIS A 84 2.38 -14.19 2.53
C HIS A 84 3.91 -14.06 2.31
N HIS A 85 4.59 -13.32 3.19
CA HIS A 85 6.01 -12.96 3.02
C HIS A 85 6.89 -13.41 4.18
N VAL A 86 6.30 -13.70 5.33
CA VAL A 86 7.00 -14.07 6.55
C VAL A 86 6.26 -15.25 7.19
N PRO A 87 6.90 -16.40 7.41
CA PRO A 87 6.27 -17.53 8.08
C PRO A 87 6.01 -17.25 9.57
N ASP A 88 5.20 -18.12 10.20
CA ASP A 88 4.96 -18.20 11.65
C ASP A 88 4.10 -17.07 12.23
N TRP A 89 3.30 -16.43 11.38
CA TRP A 89 2.34 -15.38 11.76
C TRP A 89 0.89 -15.87 11.85
N GLU A 90 0.65 -17.15 11.53
CA GLU A 90 -0.67 -17.75 11.49
C GLU A 90 -1.39 -17.62 12.84
N ASP A 91 -2.58 -17.01 12.81
CA ASP A 91 -3.44 -16.74 13.97
C ASP A 91 -2.72 -16.11 15.19
N PHE A 92 -1.70 -15.28 14.94
CA PHE A 92 -0.89 -14.69 16.00
C PHE A 92 -1.59 -13.46 16.64
N PRO A 93 -1.78 -13.43 17.97
CA PRO A 93 -2.48 -12.34 18.67
C PRO A 93 -1.56 -11.12 18.89
N LEU A 94 -1.15 -10.46 17.80
CA LEU A 94 -0.15 -9.39 17.81
C LEU A 94 -0.54 -8.22 18.73
N ALA A 95 -1.81 -7.82 18.75
CA ALA A 95 -2.28 -6.76 19.62
C ALA A 95 -2.13 -7.13 21.11
N GLU A 96 -2.45 -8.36 21.49
CA GLU A 96 -2.34 -8.83 22.87
C GLU A 96 -0.88 -8.93 23.31
N TRP A 97 -0.03 -9.52 22.47
CA TRP A 97 1.42 -9.60 22.73
C TRP A 97 2.05 -8.22 22.98
N LEU A 98 1.66 -7.20 22.20
CA LEU A 98 2.13 -5.82 22.42
C LEU A 98 1.56 -5.19 23.69
N ARG A 99 0.30 -5.47 24.04
CA ARG A 99 -0.29 -5.01 25.31
C ARG A 99 0.45 -5.59 26.50
N GLU A 100 0.78 -6.88 26.47
CA GLU A 100 1.57 -7.53 27.53
C GLU A 100 2.97 -6.93 27.61
N HIS A 101 3.64 -6.72 26.47
CA HIS A 101 5.00 -6.21 26.44
C HIS A 101 5.12 -4.76 26.94
N PHE A 102 4.25 -3.86 26.47
CA PHE A 102 4.32 -2.42 26.83
C PHE A 102 3.43 -2.05 28.02
N GLY A 103 2.46 -2.89 28.38
CA GLY A 103 1.45 -2.67 29.42
C GLY A 103 0.48 -1.52 29.13
N VAL A 104 0.27 -1.21 27.85
CA VAL A 104 -0.61 -0.12 27.38
C VAL A 104 -1.52 -0.61 26.25
N PRO A 105 -2.62 0.10 25.93
CA PRO A 105 -3.49 -0.29 24.82
C PRO A 105 -2.71 -0.42 23.51
N ALA A 106 -3.02 -1.48 22.77
CA ALA A 106 -2.48 -1.72 21.43
C ALA A 106 -3.58 -2.09 20.43
N ALA A 107 -3.42 -1.67 19.19
CA ALA A 107 -4.27 -2.05 18.07
C ALA A 107 -3.42 -2.35 16.83
N VAL A 108 -3.93 -3.26 15.99
CA VAL A 108 -3.27 -3.72 14.77
C VAL A 108 -4.25 -3.60 13.62
N GLU A 109 -3.76 -3.18 12.48
CA GLU A 109 -4.53 -3.02 11.26
C GLU A 109 -3.72 -3.53 10.06
N ASN A 110 -4.43 -3.98 9.02
CA ASN A 110 -3.82 -4.26 7.74
C ASN A 110 -3.11 -3.00 7.17
N ASP A 111 -1.99 -3.19 6.48
CA ASP A 111 -1.16 -2.12 5.92
C ASP A 111 -1.89 -1.14 4.99
N ALA A 112 -2.76 -1.62 4.09
CA ALA A 112 -3.52 -0.75 3.19
C ALA A 112 -4.59 0.06 3.95
N ASN A 113 -5.26 -0.56 4.92
CA ASN A 113 -6.19 0.11 5.82
C ASN A 113 -5.48 1.15 6.72
N ALA A 114 -4.32 0.80 7.26
CA ALA A 114 -3.49 1.71 8.03
C ALA A 114 -3.04 2.90 7.16
N ALA A 115 -2.54 2.65 5.95
CA ALA A 115 -2.17 3.70 5.02
C ALA A 115 -3.35 4.61 4.66
N ALA A 116 -4.55 4.06 4.47
CA ALA A 116 -5.76 4.85 4.26
C ALA A 116 -6.07 5.76 5.46
N LEU A 117 -5.98 5.22 6.68
CA LEU A 117 -6.17 5.97 7.91
C LEU A 117 -5.11 7.09 8.07
N GLY A 118 -3.85 6.79 7.72
CA GLY A 118 -2.74 7.73 7.73
C GLY A 118 -2.98 8.89 6.75
N GLU A 119 -3.22 8.58 5.48
CA GLU A 119 -3.50 9.57 4.43
C GLU A 119 -4.76 10.38 4.74
N TRP A 120 -5.80 9.76 5.28
CA TRP A 120 -7.03 10.46 5.65
C TRP A 120 -6.81 11.47 6.78
N ARG A 121 -6.00 11.14 7.79
CA ARG A 121 -5.73 12.05 8.92
C ARG A 121 -4.65 13.08 8.67
N TYR A 122 -3.59 12.69 7.99
CA TYR A 122 -2.35 13.48 7.93
C TYR A 122 -1.93 13.87 6.51
N GLY A 123 -2.46 13.20 5.47
CA GLY A 123 -2.06 13.40 4.08
C GLY A 123 -3.20 13.78 3.14
N ALA A 124 -3.22 13.14 1.98
CA ALA A 124 -4.05 13.48 0.83
C ALA A 124 -5.54 13.40 1.12
N GLY A 125 -6.00 12.56 2.05
CA GLY A 125 -7.42 12.39 2.37
C GLY A 125 -7.99 13.44 3.32
N ARG A 126 -7.18 14.38 3.82
CA ARG A 126 -7.61 15.36 4.82
C ARG A 126 -8.82 16.19 4.36
N GLY A 127 -9.73 16.42 5.32
CA GLY A 127 -10.94 17.22 5.13
C GLY A 127 -12.10 16.46 4.46
N THR A 128 -11.89 15.22 4.04
CA THR A 128 -12.94 14.38 3.45
C THR A 128 -13.64 13.53 4.51
N ARG A 129 -14.90 13.16 4.23
CA ARG A 129 -15.66 12.14 4.95
C ARG A 129 -15.72 10.81 4.18
N TYR A 130 -15.59 10.86 2.86
CA TYR A 130 -15.58 9.69 1.99
C TYR A 130 -14.28 9.66 1.20
N PHE A 131 -13.45 8.67 1.48
CA PHE A 131 -12.09 8.60 0.95
C PHE A 131 -11.72 7.17 0.63
N LEU A 132 -11.02 7.00 -0.50
CA LEU A 132 -10.44 5.73 -0.91
C LEU A 132 -8.93 5.92 -1.05
N TYR A 133 -8.16 5.12 -0.34
CA TYR A 133 -6.74 4.96 -0.61
C TYR A 133 -6.52 3.68 -1.40
N VAL A 134 -5.66 3.73 -2.41
CA VAL A 134 -5.22 2.55 -3.17
C VAL A 134 -3.71 2.55 -3.26
N THR A 135 -3.08 1.47 -2.81
CA THR A 135 -1.64 1.25 -2.99
C THR A 135 -1.41 0.37 -4.22
N VAL A 136 -0.48 0.77 -5.09
CA VAL A 136 -0.08 0.02 -6.29
C VAL A 136 1.41 -0.25 -6.22
N SER A 137 1.77 -1.46 -5.82
CA SER A 137 3.15 -1.86 -5.53
C SER A 137 3.38 -3.32 -5.97
N THR A 138 3.91 -4.19 -5.11
CA THR A 138 3.99 -5.64 -5.35
C THR A 138 2.61 -6.26 -5.61
N GLY A 139 1.59 -5.76 -4.90
CA GLY A 139 0.18 -6.05 -5.13
C GLY A 139 -0.64 -4.76 -5.20
N ILE A 140 -1.97 -4.89 -5.20
CA ILE A 140 -2.90 -3.76 -5.12
C ILE A 140 -3.82 -3.93 -3.92
N GLY A 141 -3.63 -3.10 -2.92
CA GLY A 141 -4.48 -3.03 -1.73
C GLY A 141 -5.23 -1.71 -1.68
N GLY A 142 -6.29 -1.66 -0.88
CA GLY A 142 -7.04 -0.44 -0.66
C GLY A 142 -7.60 -0.34 0.75
N GLY A 143 -7.88 0.88 1.18
CA GLY A 143 -8.56 1.14 2.44
C GLY A 143 -9.61 2.23 2.24
N ILE A 144 -10.76 2.04 2.89
CA ILE A 144 -11.97 2.82 2.64
C ILE A 144 -12.35 3.58 3.90
N VAL A 145 -12.63 4.88 3.76
CA VAL A 145 -13.22 5.70 4.83
C VAL A 145 -14.62 6.11 4.40
N ILE A 146 -15.62 5.81 5.24
CA ILE A 146 -17.03 6.14 5.03
C ILE A 146 -17.54 6.92 6.24
N GLY A 147 -18.08 8.11 6.00
CA GLY A 147 -18.61 8.96 7.08
C GLY A 147 -17.55 9.34 8.11
N GLY A 148 -16.29 9.48 7.68
CA GLY A 148 -15.17 9.80 8.58
C GLY A 148 -14.75 8.65 9.49
N ARG A 149 -15.00 7.39 9.10
CA ARG A 149 -14.56 6.19 9.81
C ARG A 149 -13.97 5.18 8.84
N LEU A 150 -12.87 4.54 9.23
CA LEU A 150 -12.32 3.43 8.47
C LEU A 150 -13.35 2.28 8.41
N TYR A 151 -13.65 1.83 7.20
CA TYR A 151 -14.62 0.79 6.90
C TYR A 151 -13.91 -0.52 6.57
N ARG A 152 -14.14 -1.54 7.41
CA ARG A 152 -13.47 -2.87 7.32
C ARG A 152 -14.33 -3.94 6.65
N GLY A 153 -15.64 -3.73 6.57
CA GLY A 153 -16.59 -4.78 6.15
C GLY A 153 -16.81 -5.83 7.25
N ALA A 154 -17.56 -6.89 6.92
CA ALA A 154 -17.96 -7.93 7.88
C ALA A 154 -16.77 -8.76 8.38
N ASP A 155 -15.84 -9.11 7.48
CA ASP A 155 -14.72 -10.01 7.75
C ASP A 155 -13.35 -9.32 7.61
N SER A 156 -13.29 -7.99 7.74
CA SER A 156 -12.08 -7.19 7.50
C SER A 156 -11.50 -7.26 6.07
N LEU A 157 -12.32 -7.65 5.08
CA LEU A 157 -11.93 -7.78 3.67
C LEU A 157 -12.41 -6.62 2.78
N ALA A 158 -13.02 -5.57 3.35
CA ALA A 158 -13.37 -4.40 2.55
C ALA A 158 -12.09 -3.66 2.12
N GLY A 159 -12.00 -3.29 0.84
CA GLY A 159 -10.83 -2.60 0.30
C GLY A 159 -9.90 -3.48 -0.54
N GLU A 160 -10.18 -4.78 -0.68
CA GLU A 160 -9.47 -5.73 -1.57
C GLU A 160 -9.70 -5.45 -3.08
N ILE A 161 -9.56 -4.19 -3.47
CA ILE A 161 -9.82 -3.66 -4.82
C ILE A 161 -8.90 -4.28 -5.88
N GLY A 162 -7.69 -4.68 -5.50
CA GLY A 162 -6.77 -5.38 -6.40
C GLY A 162 -7.32 -6.70 -6.93
N HIS A 163 -8.27 -7.31 -6.21
CA HIS A 163 -8.88 -8.57 -6.59
C HIS A 163 -10.23 -8.43 -7.29
N MET A 164 -10.69 -7.20 -7.54
CA MET A 164 -11.82 -6.97 -8.45
C MET A 164 -11.47 -7.46 -9.86
N VAL A 165 -12.37 -8.25 -10.45
CA VAL A 165 -12.20 -8.74 -11.81
C VAL A 165 -12.54 -7.62 -12.78
N VAL A 166 -11.52 -7.09 -13.47
CA VAL A 166 -11.67 -6.06 -14.49
C VAL A 166 -11.79 -6.63 -15.90
N ASP A 167 -11.28 -7.85 -16.11
CA ASP A 167 -11.44 -8.60 -17.37
C ASP A 167 -11.48 -10.10 -17.08
N PRO A 168 -12.65 -10.77 -17.15
CA PRO A 168 -12.77 -12.21 -16.93
C PRO A 168 -11.89 -13.08 -17.85
N GLY A 169 -11.52 -12.58 -19.04
CA GLY A 169 -10.61 -13.23 -19.98
C GLY A 169 -9.12 -13.00 -19.68
N GLY A 170 -8.81 -12.21 -18.66
CA GLY A 170 -7.48 -11.71 -18.36
C GLY A 170 -6.48 -12.72 -17.79
N PRO A 171 -5.29 -12.23 -17.42
CA PRO A 171 -4.21 -13.05 -16.88
C PRO A 171 -4.60 -13.67 -15.53
N ARG A 172 -3.89 -14.73 -15.14
CA ARG A 172 -4.02 -15.32 -13.81
C ARG A 172 -3.48 -14.36 -12.75
N CYS A 173 -4.23 -14.23 -11.66
CA CYS A 173 -3.81 -13.55 -10.45
C CYS A 173 -3.23 -14.56 -9.44
N THR A 174 -2.37 -14.08 -8.55
CA THR A 174 -1.80 -14.82 -7.42
C THR A 174 -2.87 -15.36 -6.46
N CYS A 175 -4.02 -14.67 -6.34
CA CYS A 175 -5.17 -15.16 -5.56
C CYS A 175 -5.87 -16.40 -6.17
N GLY A 176 -5.39 -16.92 -7.31
CA GLY A 176 -5.92 -18.12 -7.98
C GLY A 176 -6.99 -17.83 -9.03
N ARG A 177 -7.62 -16.66 -9.00
CA ARG A 177 -8.60 -16.19 -10.00
C ARG A 177 -7.92 -15.63 -11.26
N ARG A 178 -8.72 -15.24 -12.25
CA ARG A 178 -8.28 -14.53 -13.46
C ARG A 178 -8.87 -13.14 -13.51
N GLY A 179 -8.16 -12.23 -14.18
CA GLY A 179 -8.71 -10.93 -14.52
C GLY A 179 -8.74 -9.91 -13.39
N CYS A 180 -8.13 -10.22 -12.25
CA CYS A 180 -8.03 -9.27 -11.14
C CYS A 180 -7.25 -8.03 -11.56
N LEU A 181 -7.64 -6.85 -11.07
CA LEU A 181 -6.95 -5.59 -11.32
C LEU A 181 -5.43 -5.65 -11.04
N GLU A 182 -5.05 -6.33 -9.96
CA GLU A 182 -3.65 -6.59 -9.60
C GLU A 182 -2.88 -7.32 -10.71
N ALA A 183 -3.54 -8.22 -11.43
CA ALA A 183 -2.92 -8.98 -12.50
C ALA A 183 -2.60 -8.14 -13.74
N PHE A 184 -3.03 -6.87 -13.79
CA PHE A 184 -2.72 -5.90 -14.84
C PHE A 184 -1.78 -4.79 -14.36
N SER A 185 -2.09 -4.17 -13.21
CA SER A 185 -1.50 -2.88 -12.84
C SER A 185 -0.44 -2.96 -11.72
N ALA A 186 -0.28 -4.11 -11.06
CA ALA A 186 0.76 -4.27 -10.05
C ALA A 186 2.16 -4.36 -10.68
N GLY A 187 3.20 -4.07 -9.90
CA GLY A 187 4.58 -4.08 -10.35
C GLY A 187 5.00 -5.40 -11.03
N PRO A 188 4.75 -6.57 -10.41
CA PRO A 188 5.01 -7.87 -11.03
C PRO A 188 4.21 -8.13 -12.30
N ALA A 189 2.99 -7.59 -12.42
CA ALA A 189 2.15 -7.72 -13.60
C ALA A 189 2.72 -6.91 -14.78
N ILE A 190 3.13 -5.66 -14.54
CA ILE A 190 3.81 -4.81 -15.53
C ILE A 190 5.11 -5.49 -16.01
N ALA A 191 5.92 -6.00 -15.08
CA ALA A 191 7.16 -6.72 -15.40
C ALA A 191 6.93 -7.99 -16.23
N ARG A 192 5.87 -8.74 -15.91
CA ARG A 192 5.48 -9.94 -16.67
C ARG A 192 5.04 -9.55 -18.08
N ARG A 193 4.18 -8.53 -18.22
CA ARG A 193 3.70 -8.04 -19.51
C ARG A 193 4.84 -7.58 -20.42
N ALA A 194 5.83 -6.89 -19.85
CA ALA A 194 7.04 -6.50 -20.57
C ALA A 194 7.81 -7.69 -21.13
N ARG A 195 8.02 -8.74 -20.32
CA ARG A 195 8.70 -9.97 -20.75
C ARG A 195 7.93 -10.71 -21.84
N GLU A 196 6.61 -10.81 -21.70
CA GLU A 196 5.73 -11.45 -22.70
C GLU A 196 5.83 -10.73 -24.05
N LEU A 197 5.73 -9.40 -24.05
CA LEU A 197 5.80 -8.62 -25.28
C LEU A 197 7.19 -8.68 -25.92
N LEU A 198 8.28 -8.53 -25.14
CA LEU A 198 9.64 -8.67 -25.64
C LEU A 198 9.90 -10.04 -26.31
N ALA A 199 9.33 -11.12 -25.77
CA ALA A 199 9.44 -12.46 -26.35
C ALA A 199 8.66 -12.61 -27.67
N SER A 200 7.60 -11.82 -27.87
CA SER A 200 6.79 -11.85 -29.10
C SER A 200 7.25 -10.84 -30.16
N HIS A 201 7.88 -9.73 -29.76
CA HIS A 201 8.30 -8.61 -30.61
C HIS A 201 9.79 -8.63 -31.01
N HIS A 202 10.46 -9.79 -30.98
CA HIS A 202 11.91 -9.92 -31.23
C HIS A 202 12.48 -9.26 -32.50
N ARG A 203 11.65 -8.79 -33.44
CA ARG A 203 12.07 -8.27 -34.77
C ARG A 203 11.83 -6.78 -35.01
N SER A 204 11.14 -6.03 -34.13
CA SER A 204 10.78 -4.62 -34.37
C SER A 204 11.78 -3.60 -33.80
N GLY A 205 12.72 -4.02 -32.95
CA GLY A 205 13.63 -3.09 -32.25
C GLY A 205 12.98 -2.32 -31.09
N GLU A 206 11.69 -2.55 -30.85
CA GLU A 206 10.92 -2.04 -29.71
C GLU A 206 11.39 -2.70 -28.40
N GLY A 207 11.31 -1.99 -27.27
CA GLY A 207 11.74 -2.51 -25.97
C GLY A 207 13.27 -2.57 -25.77
N ARG A 208 14.06 -2.00 -26.69
CA ARG A 208 15.53 -1.98 -26.59
C ARG A 208 16.02 -1.27 -25.33
N ILE A 209 15.35 -0.18 -24.91
CA ILE A 209 15.76 0.57 -23.73
C ILE A 209 15.45 -0.23 -22.46
N ILE A 210 14.34 -0.98 -22.45
CA ILE A 210 14.02 -1.91 -21.35
C ILE A 210 15.16 -2.92 -21.19
N LEU A 211 15.57 -3.56 -22.28
CA LEU A 211 16.65 -4.57 -22.28
C LEU A 211 18.00 -3.96 -21.88
N GLU A 212 18.32 -2.75 -22.34
CA GLU A 212 19.54 -2.04 -21.95
C GLU A 212 19.60 -1.80 -20.44
N LEU A 213 18.49 -1.33 -19.84
CA LEU A 213 18.41 -1.05 -18.40
C LEU A 213 18.63 -2.29 -17.52
N VAL A 214 18.32 -3.48 -18.03
CA VAL A 214 18.52 -4.74 -17.31
C VAL A 214 19.78 -5.51 -17.72
N GLY A 215 20.64 -4.90 -18.55
CA GLY A 215 21.88 -5.54 -19.02
C GLY A 215 21.62 -6.73 -19.95
N GLY A 216 20.51 -6.71 -20.69
CA GLY A 216 20.13 -7.76 -21.63
C GLY A 216 19.47 -8.99 -21.02
N ASP A 217 19.25 -9.03 -19.69
CA ASP A 217 18.57 -10.13 -19.00
C ASP A 217 17.11 -9.78 -18.69
N PRO A 218 16.13 -10.32 -19.45
CA PRO A 218 14.71 -10.01 -19.24
C PRO A 218 14.19 -10.43 -17.86
N SER A 219 14.83 -11.36 -17.15
CA SER A 219 14.38 -11.82 -15.83
C SER A 219 14.47 -10.73 -14.75
N ARG A 220 15.30 -9.71 -14.97
CA ARG A 220 15.53 -8.59 -14.06
C ARG A 220 14.59 -7.41 -14.29
N ILE A 221 13.68 -7.49 -15.26
CA ILE A 221 12.73 -6.41 -15.56
C ILE A 221 11.78 -6.24 -14.38
N THR A 222 11.67 -5.00 -13.88
CA THR A 222 10.61 -4.59 -12.95
C THR A 222 9.78 -3.44 -13.55
N ALA A 223 8.68 -3.07 -12.89
CA ALA A 223 7.91 -1.89 -13.28
C ALA A 223 8.75 -0.60 -13.26
N ARG A 224 9.82 -0.54 -12.45
CA ARG A 224 10.74 0.61 -12.43
C ARG A 224 11.48 0.75 -13.74
N GLU A 225 12.08 -0.32 -14.25
CA GLU A 225 12.81 -0.28 -15.52
C GLU A 225 11.88 0.00 -16.70
N VAL A 226 10.64 -0.53 -16.67
CA VAL A 226 9.61 -0.18 -17.67
C VAL A 226 9.30 1.32 -17.60
N ALA A 227 9.08 1.89 -16.41
CA ALA A 227 8.81 3.32 -16.28
C ALA A 227 10.00 4.20 -16.73
N MET A 228 11.22 3.80 -16.40
CA MET A 228 12.44 4.49 -16.85
C MET A 228 12.60 4.41 -18.38
N ALA A 229 12.30 3.28 -19.00
CA ALA A 229 12.35 3.12 -20.45
C ALA A 229 11.29 3.99 -21.14
N ALA A 230 10.06 4.05 -20.62
CA ALA A 230 9.00 4.92 -21.14
C ALA A 230 9.41 6.40 -21.06
N ALA A 231 10.01 6.83 -19.95
CA ALA A 231 10.53 8.19 -19.78
C ALA A 231 11.68 8.52 -20.76
N ARG A 232 12.40 7.50 -21.25
CA ARG A 232 13.43 7.62 -22.29
C ARG A 232 12.88 7.46 -23.72
N GLY A 233 11.57 7.36 -23.88
CA GLY A 233 10.89 7.30 -25.18
C GLY A 233 10.78 5.89 -25.79
N ASP A 234 10.91 4.82 -24.99
CA ASP A 234 10.68 3.46 -25.49
C ASP A 234 9.17 3.23 -25.76
N PRO A 235 8.75 2.99 -27.02
CA PRO A 235 7.33 2.86 -27.37
C PRO A 235 6.64 1.69 -26.67
N LEU A 236 7.34 0.56 -26.53
CA LEU A 236 6.80 -0.63 -25.88
C LEU A 236 6.57 -0.37 -24.39
N ALA A 237 7.53 0.29 -23.74
CA ALA A 237 7.39 0.65 -22.34
C ALA A 237 6.21 1.60 -22.09
N ALA A 238 6.03 2.58 -22.99
CA ALA A 238 4.90 3.50 -22.93
C ALA A 238 3.56 2.78 -23.12
N GLU A 239 3.48 1.82 -24.05
CA GLU A 239 2.31 0.97 -24.26
C GLU A 239 1.96 0.17 -23.00
N ILE A 240 2.94 -0.47 -22.38
CA ILE A 240 2.74 -1.28 -21.17
C ILE A 240 2.22 -0.41 -20.01
N LEU A 241 2.79 0.78 -19.80
CA LEU A 241 2.30 1.69 -18.77
C LEU A 241 0.90 2.21 -19.07
N ARG A 242 0.58 2.44 -20.35
CA ARG A 242 -0.77 2.82 -20.78
C ARG A 242 -1.76 1.72 -20.45
N GLU A 243 -1.49 0.47 -20.85
CA GLU A 243 -2.36 -0.69 -20.54
C GLU A 243 -2.59 -0.82 -19.03
N ALA A 244 -1.53 -0.74 -18.23
CA ALA A 244 -1.60 -0.82 -16.77
C ALA A 244 -2.39 0.36 -16.15
N GLY A 245 -2.19 1.57 -16.66
CA GLY A 245 -2.90 2.77 -16.20
C GLY A 245 -4.38 2.73 -16.57
N GLU A 246 -4.72 2.28 -17.77
CA GLU A 246 -6.10 2.12 -18.23
C GLU A 246 -6.85 1.07 -17.41
N ALA A 247 -6.24 -0.08 -17.12
CA ALA A 247 -6.83 -1.10 -16.26
C ALA A 247 -7.08 -0.57 -14.83
N LEU A 248 -6.11 0.14 -14.25
CA LEU A 248 -6.26 0.76 -12.94
C LEU A 248 -7.39 1.79 -12.94
N GLY A 249 -7.44 2.67 -13.93
CA GLY A 249 -8.50 3.66 -14.06
C GLY A 249 -9.89 3.02 -14.20
N PHE A 250 -10.02 1.95 -14.98
CA PHE A 250 -11.26 1.17 -15.08
C PHE A 250 -11.67 0.58 -13.73
N GLY A 251 -10.75 -0.07 -13.01
CA GLY A 251 -11.03 -0.60 -11.67
C GLY A 251 -11.46 0.49 -10.67
N LEU A 252 -10.79 1.65 -10.70
CA LEU A 252 -11.17 2.81 -9.89
C LEU A 252 -12.55 3.35 -10.25
N ALA A 253 -12.93 3.39 -11.54
CA ALA A 253 -14.26 3.81 -11.95
C ALA A 253 -15.37 2.94 -11.33
N GLN A 254 -15.15 1.63 -11.27
CA GLN A 254 -16.08 0.70 -10.62
C GLN A 254 -16.17 0.96 -9.11
N ALA A 255 -15.05 1.21 -8.45
CA ALA A 255 -15.04 1.58 -7.03
C ALA A 255 -15.71 2.93 -6.77
N ILE A 256 -15.50 3.91 -7.65
CA ILE A 256 -16.15 5.23 -7.61
C ILE A 256 -17.67 5.08 -7.76
N ALA A 257 -18.15 4.22 -8.67
CA ALA A 257 -19.57 3.98 -8.84
C ALA A 257 -20.24 3.41 -7.58
N LEU A 258 -19.51 2.59 -6.80
CA LEU A 258 -20.04 1.98 -5.58
C LEU A 258 -19.92 2.89 -4.36
N LEU A 259 -18.79 3.58 -4.22
CA LEU A 259 -18.42 4.30 -3.00
C LEU A 259 -18.66 5.81 -3.08
N ASN A 260 -18.64 6.37 -4.29
CA ASN A 260 -18.68 7.81 -4.59
C ASN A 260 -17.85 8.66 -3.61
N PRO A 261 -16.53 8.40 -3.49
CA PRO A 261 -15.69 9.12 -2.55
C PRO A 261 -15.45 10.55 -3.03
N GLU A 262 -15.12 11.46 -2.10
CA GLU A 262 -14.68 12.82 -2.44
C GLU A 262 -13.30 12.78 -3.11
N ARG A 263 -12.44 11.84 -2.68
CA ARG A 263 -11.07 11.71 -3.18
C ARG A 263 -10.59 10.26 -3.19
N VAL A 264 -9.80 9.93 -4.20
CA VAL A 264 -8.98 8.73 -4.29
C VAL A 264 -7.50 9.14 -4.21
N ALA A 265 -6.77 8.62 -3.24
CA ALA A 265 -5.31 8.78 -3.17
C ALA A 265 -4.61 7.51 -3.64
N LEU A 266 -3.62 7.68 -4.50
CA LEU A 266 -2.82 6.60 -5.07
C LEU A 266 -1.42 6.60 -4.44
N GLY A 267 -1.07 5.52 -3.75
CA GLY A 267 0.24 5.27 -3.17
C GLY A 267 0.96 4.08 -3.82
N GLY A 268 2.15 3.76 -3.32
CA GLY A 268 2.92 2.58 -3.73
C GLY A 268 4.05 2.83 -4.73
N GLY A 269 4.78 1.78 -5.09
CA GLY A 269 5.97 1.89 -5.93
C GLY A 269 5.68 2.22 -7.40
N VAL A 270 4.56 1.73 -7.94
CA VAL A 270 4.22 1.90 -9.37
C VAL A 270 3.83 3.34 -9.69
N VAL A 271 3.12 4.01 -8.77
CA VAL A 271 2.67 5.40 -8.98
C VAL A 271 3.84 6.40 -9.07
N LYS A 272 5.05 5.99 -8.64
CA LYS A 272 6.30 6.76 -8.81
C LYS A 272 6.72 6.90 -10.28
N ALA A 273 6.07 6.19 -11.21
CA ALA A 273 6.16 6.46 -12.65
C ALA A 273 5.66 7.87 -13.04
N GLY A 274 4.92 8.53 -12.14
CA GLY A 274 4.59 9.95 -12.26
C GLY A 274 3.43 10.24 -13.23
N GLU A 275 3.37 11.49 -13.68
CA GLU A 275 2.23 12.01 -14.45
C GLU A 275 1.91 11.25 -15.73
N PRO A 276 2.87 10.71 -16.52
CA PRO A 276 2.53 9.90 -17.69
C PRO A 276 1.63 8.70 -17.35
N PHE A 277 1.91 8.01 -16.25
CA PHE A 277 1.08 6.90 -15.77
C PHE A 277 -0.25 7.41 -15.20
N LEU A 278 -0.22 8.42 -14.34
CA LEU A 278 -1.42 8.97 -13.71
C LEU A 278 -2.41 9.57 -14.71
N ALA A 279 -1.93 10.15 -15.81
CA ALA A 279 -2.78 10.67 -16.88
C ALA A 279 -3.63 9.56 -17.51
N HIS A 280 -3.06 8.37 -17.75
CA HIS A 280 -3.81 7.21 -18.23
C HIS A 280 -4.84 6.74 -17.20
N VAL A 281 -4.46 6.68 -15.91
CA VAL A 281 -5.37 6.30 -14.82
C VAL A 281 -6.56 7.26 -14.74
N ARG A 282 -6.31 8.58 -14.69
CA ARG A 282 -7.36 9.60 -14.61
C ARG A 282 -8.25 9.59 -15.85
N LYS A 283 -7.66 9.49 -17.05
CA LYS A 283 -8.41 9.43 -18.30
C LYS A 283 -9.35 8.23 -18.33
N ALA A 284 -8.86 7.05 -17.99
CA ALA A 284 -9.70 5.84 -17.96
C ALA A 284 -10.75 5.90 -16.86
N ALA A 285 -10.39 6.33 -15.64
CA ALA A 285 -11.36 6.48 -14.55
C ALA A 285 -12.51 7.42 -14.93
N ASN A 286 -12.20 8.58 -15.52
CA ASN A 286 -13.21 9.53 -15.97
C ASN A 286 -14.07 9.01 -17.13
N ALA A 287 -13.49 8.19 -18.03
CA ALA A 287 -14.23 7.63 -19.17
C ALA A 287 -15.25 6.57 -18.74
N TRP A 288 -14.99 5.83 -17.67
CA TRP A 288 -15.83 4.72 -17.21
C TRP A 288 -16.67 5.06 -15.98
N ALA A 289 -16.34 6.11 -15.23
CA ALA A 289 -17.14 6.54 -14.10
C ALA A 289 -18.52 7.05 -14.55
N PHE A 290 -19.50 6.97 -13.64
CA PHE A 290 -20.84 7.47 -13.91
C PHE A 290 -20.79 8.97 -14.27
N PRO A 291 -21.49 9.43 -15.33
CA PRO A 291 -21.53 10.84 -15.70
C PRO A 291 -21.95 11.73 -14.53
N GLY A 292 -21.09 12.69 -14.17
CA GLY A 292 -21.33 13.62 -13.06
C GLY A 292 -20.71 13.22 -11.72
N ALA A 293 -20.06 12.05 -11.62
CA ALA A 293 -19.18 11.74 -10.50
C ALA A 293 -18.05 12.79 -10.41
N ARG A 294 -17.94 13.47 -9.27
CA ARG A 294 -16.89 14.48 -9.01
C ARG A 294 -15.91 13.92 -7.99
N VAL A 295 -14.91 13.20 -8.48
CA VAL A 295 -13.89 12.56 -7.64
C VAL A 295 -12.51 13.08 -8.00
N GLU A 296 -11.77 13.53 -7.00
CA GLU A 296 -10.37 13.92 -7.18
C GLU A 296 -9.46 12.67 -7.09
N ILE A 297 -8.65 12.42 -8.12
CA ILE A 297 -7.64 11.35 -8.11
C ILE A 297 -6.25 11.97 -7.98
N ALA A 298 -5.64 11.79 -6.82
CA ALA A 298 -4.39 12.41 -6.42
C ALA A 298 -3.34 11.36 -5.98
N LEU A 299 -2.09 11.80 -5.84
CA LEU A 299 -1.05 10.99 -5.19
C LEU A 299 -1.22 11.04 -3.67
N ALA A 300 -0.84 9.95 -3.01
CA ALA A 300 -0.64 9.89 -1.57
C ALA A 300 0.45 10.90 -1.13
N GLU A 301 0.22 11.65 -0.06
CA GLU A 301 1.13 12.70 0.41
C GLU A 301 2.22 12.18 1.35
N LEU A 302 1.93 11.11 2.11
CA LEU A 302 2.82 10.53 3.12
C LEU A 302 3.80 9.51 2.52
N GLY A 303 3.62 9.15 1.25
CA GLY A 303 4.50 8.26 0.51
C GLY A 303 4.71 6.92 1.21
N ASP A 304 5.97 6.50 1.33
CA ASP A 304 6.34 5.20 1.91
C ASP A 304 6.15 5.11 3.44
N ASP A 305 5.73 6.22 4.09
CA ASP A 305 5.42 6.29 5.52
C ASP A 305 3.91 6.33 5.80
N ALA A 306 3.04 6.27 4.78
CA ALA A 306 1.59 6.22 4.96
C ALA A 306 1.13 5.12 5.95
N PRO A 307 1.62 3.86 5.89
CA PRO A 307 1.20 2.83 6.85
C PRO A 307 1.66 3.13 8.29
N LEU A 308 2.86 3.69 8.46
CA LEU A 308 3.39 4.07 9.77
C LEU A 308 2.62 5.25 10.40
N TRP A 309 2.22 6.23 9.59
CA TRP A 309 1.28 7.26 10.03
C TRP A 309 -0.12 6.71 10.36
N GLY A 310 -0.54 5.68 9.63
CA GLY A 310 -1.72 4.89 9.95
C GLY A 310 -1.68 4.24 11.32
N ALA A 311 -0.56 3.59 11.64
CA ALA A 311 -0.29 3.06 12.98
C ALA A 311 -0.35 4.16 14.05
N ALA A 312 0.21 5.33 13.80
CA ALA A 312 0.11 6.47 14.73
C ALA A 312 -1.34 6.92 14.95
N ALA A 313 -2.12 7.03 13.86
CA ALA A 313 -3.55 7.35 13.92
C ALA A 313 -4.36 6.32 14.72
N LEU A 314 -4.07 5.03 14.49
CA LEU A 314 -4.76 3.92 15.14
C LEU A 314 -4.51 3.92 16.65
N ALA A 315 -3.27 4.14 17.07
CA ALA A 315 -2.94 4.27 18.49
C ALA A 315 -3.57 5.51 19.12
N GLN A 316 -3.69 6.61 18.37
CA GLN A 316 -4.35 7.81 18.84
C GLN A 316 -5.85 7.57 19.13
N ASP A 317 -6.50 6.66 18.41
CA ASP A 317 -7.91 6.30 18.65
C ASP A 317 -8.14 5.49 19.93
N LEU A 318 -7.07 5.01 20.57
CA LEU A 318 -7.13 4.29 21.84
C LEU A 318 -7.05 5.22 23.07
N LEU A 319 -6.80 6.52 22.86
CA LEU A 319 -6.62 7.53 23.91
C LEU A 319 -7.87 8.42 24.06
#